data_AF-A0A014QQ84-F1
#
_entry.id   AF-A0A014QQ84-F1
#
_cell.length_a   1.000
_cell.length_b   1.000
_cell.length_c   1.000
_cell.angle_alpha   90.00
_cell.angle_beta   90.00
_cell.angle_gamma   90.00
#
_symmetry.space_group_name_H-M   'P 1'
#
loop_
_entity.id
_entity.type
_entity.pdbx_description
1 polymer ?
#
loop_
_entity_poly.entity_id
_entity_poly.type
_entity_poly.pdbx_seq_one_letter_code
_entity_poly.pdbx_strand_id
1 'polypeptide(L)'
;MYRFSAIVVVVLKTFGTPLYALTPDDWDTIREINTFLKPFEKVTNAGNFMDILVKHFEKQKNKHSNNIEFQNAILMAWHAFDKYYLLTDEVPAYAAALLLHPSRRKRYIGVNWNKAWVTAVLPKLQGLWEERYATAEADHISDSSEPTQEPDEYDILEQDLDVVQTSADNWASFIEADPTEISTKTALEWWCQKQQRARYPRLSLMAIDILSVPAMSAEAERVFSGARRQIPWSRANLGSGTVEQMERLKHWLKNGWLDQLNIALPGERGGQEAEGESGTRWGGSMASCASQGFEDALSDTSLW
;
A
#
# COMPACT_ATOMS: atom_id res chain seq x y z
N MET A 1 1.50 13.72 8.00
CA MET A 1 0.74 13.83 9.26
C MET A 1 1.63 14.41 10.39
N TYR A 2 2.48 15.40 10.08
CA TYR A 2 3.50 15.92 11.02
C TYR A 2 3.04 17.09 11.89
N ARG A 3 1.76 17.46 11.84
CA ARG A 3 1.24 18.66 12.55
C ARG A 3 0.50 18.38 13.86
N PHE A 4 0.41 17.12 14.31
CA PHE A 4 -0.21 16.82 15.60
C PHE A 4 0.76 16.83 16.79
N SER A 5 2.08 16.77 16.56
CA SER A 5 3.05 16.69 17.66
C SER A 5 3.54 18.06 18.16
N ALA A 6 3.43 19.12 17.36
CA ALA A 6 3.98 20.44 17.71
C ALA A 6 3.00 21.40 18.41
N ILE A 7 1.69 21.13 18.39
CA ILE A 7 0.68 22.05 18.96
C ILE A 7 0.52 21.88 20.48
N VAL A 8 1.07 20.83 21.10
CA VAL A 8 0.82 20.52 22.51
C VAL A 8 1.80 21.19 23.49
N VAL A 9 2.89 21.83 23.04
CA VAL A 9 3.99 22.23 23.95
C VAL A 9 4.12 23.75 24.21
N VAL A 10 3.40 24.63 23.52
CA VAL A 10 3.70 26.09 23.59
C VAL A 10 2.82 26.91 24.55
N VAL A 11 1.73 26.38 25.13
CA VAL A 11 0.82 27.21 25.96
C VAL A 11 0.92 26.94 27.45
N LEU A 12 2.12 27.00 28.04
CA LEU A 12 2.27 26.99 29.50
C LEU A 12 3.42 27.90 29.96
N LYS A 13 3.33 29.21 29.72
CA LYS A 13 4.17 30.16 30.47
C LYS A 13 3.70 31.61 30.51
N THR A 14 2.41 31.90 30.69
CA THR A 14 2.00 33.26 31.13
C THR A 14 0.58 33.28 31.71
N PHE A 15 0.51 33.68 32.99
CA PHE A 15 -0.64 34.20 33.75
C PHE A 15 -1.82 33.27 34.12
N GLY A 16 -2.02 33.14 35.45
CA GLY A 16 -3.33 32.97 36.10
C GLY A 16 -3.87 31.53 36.14
N THR A 17 -4.00 30.98 37.34
CA THR A 17 -4.76 29.76 37.76
C THR A 17 -5.49 28.98 36.65
N PRO A 18 -5.20 27.68 36.45
CA PRO A 18 -5.64 26.98 35.25
C PRO A 18 -7.03 26.36 35.47
N LEU A 19 -8.08 27.02 35.00
CA LEU A 19 -9.40 26.40 34.88
C LEU A 19 -9.45 25.33 33.76
N TYR A 20 -8.39 25.24 32.95
CA TYR A 20 -8.32 24.42 31.73
C TYR A 20 -7.02 23.59 31.60
N ALA A 21 -6.20 23.48 32.65
CA ALA A 21 -5.04 22.59 32.59
C ALA A 21 -5.48 21.15 32.85
N LEU A 22 -5.07 20.26 31.96
CA LEU A 22 -5.16 18.82 32.15
C LEU A 22 -4.54 18.43 33.49
N THR A 23 -5.29 17.69 34.28
CA THR A 23 -4.81 17.12 35.53
C THR A 23 -3.77 16.03 35.24
N PRO A 24 -2.91 15.65 36.21
CA PRO A 24 -1.98 14.53 36.03
C PRO A 24 -2.69 13.23 35.61
N ASP A 25 -3.89 13.00 36.11
CA ASP A 25 -4.73 11.83 35.76
C ASP A 25 -5.22 11.88 34.29
N ASP A 26 -5.57 13.07 33.80
CA ASP A 26 -5.93 13.26 32.39
C ASP A 26 -4.73 12.97 31.47
N TRP A 27 -3.53 13.37 31.86
CA TRP A 27 -2.30 13.08 31.11
C TRP A 27 -1.98 11.59 31.05
N ASP A 28 -2.23 10.86 32.13
CA ASP A 28 -2.05 9.41 32.16
C ASP A 28 -3.10 8.72 31.27
N THR A 29 -4.35 9.16 31.31
CA THR A 29 -5.40 8.69 30.40
C THR A 29 -5.03 8.93 28.94
N ILE A 30 -4.54 10.12 28.58
CA ILE A 30 -4.08 10.42 27.21
C ILE A 30 -2.91 9.52 26.80
N ARG A 31 -1.99 9.21 27.72
CA ARG A 31 -0.87 8.30 27.46
C ARG A 31 -1.33 6.88 27.20
N GLU A 32 -2.35 6.42 27.93
CA GLU A 32 -2.99 5.12 27.70
C GLU A 32 -3.69 5.07 26.35
N ILE A 33 -4.47 6.10 26.00
CA ILE A 33 -5.11 6.23 24.67
C ILE A 33 -4.05 6.20 23.56
N ASN A 34 -2.98 6.98 23.68
CA ASN A 34 -1.90 6.99 22.69
C ASN A 34 -1.27 5.60 22.55
N THR A 35 -1.03 4.91 23.67
CA THR A 35 -0.51 3.54 23.64
C THR A 35 -1.48 2.56 22.96
N PHE A 36 -2.78 2.73 23.18
CA PHE A 36 -3.83 1.98 22.50
C PHE A 36 -3.86 2.25 20.99
N LEU A 37 -3.59 3.48 20.55
CA LEU A 37 -3.68 3.87 19.13
C LEU A 37 -2.45 3.49 18.29
N LYS A 38 -1.28 3.25 18.91
CA LYS A 38 -0.04 2.90 18.18
C LYS A 38 -0.17 1.75 17.16
N PRO A 39 -0.87 0.63 17.44
CA PRO A 39 -1.06 -0.42 16.45
C PRO A 39 -1.89 0.03 15.24
N PHE A 40 -2.85 0.94 15.42
CA PHE A 40 -3.67 1.48 14.32
C PHE A 40 -2.82 2.30 13.35
N GLU A 41 -1.88 3.11 13.87
CA GLU A 41 -0.92 3.83 13.03
C GLU A 41 -0.10 2.86 12.18
N LYS A 42 0.41 1.78 12.78
CA LYS A 42 1.20 0.77 12.06
C LYS A 42 0.39 0.03 10.99
N VAL A 43 -0.83 -0.40 11.32
CA VAL A 43 -1.73 -1.09 10.37
C VAL A 43 -2.11 -0.17 9.21
N THR A 44 -2.35 1.11 9.49
CA THR A 44 -2.66 2.11 8.46
C THR A 44 -1.50 2.30 7.47
N ASN A 45 -0.26 2.26 7.96
CA ASN A 45 0.93 2.39 7.11
C ASN A 45 1.31 1.09 6.37
N ALA A 46 1.10 -0.07 7.00
CA ALA A 46 1.42 -1.37 6.42
C ALA A 46 0.32 -1.93 5.50
N GLY A 47 -0.88 -1.31 5.50
CA GLY A 47 -1.97 -1.58 4.57
C GLY A 47 -2.64 -2.95 4.75
N ASN A 48 -2.20 -3.79 5.69
CA ASN A 48 -2.76 -5.11 5.91
C ASN A 48 -2.76 -5.42 7.40
N PHE A 49 -3.50 -6.45 7.81
CA PHE A 49 -3.65 -6.97 9.18
C PHE A 49 -4.79 -6.38 10.03
N MET A 50 -6.02 -6.40 9.50
CA MET A 50 -7.22 -6.20 10.35
C MET A 50 -7.25 -7.18 11.53
N ASP A 51 -6.77 -8.42 11.33
CA ASP A 51 -6.67 -9.44 12.38
C ASP A 51 -5.74 -9.05 13.55
N ILE A 52 -4.73 -8.19 13.31
CA ILE A 52 -3.89 -7.65 14.39
C ILE A 52 -4.71 -6.72 15.27
N LEU A 53 -5.61 -5.93 14.67
CA LEU A 53 -6.51 -5.06 15.42
C LEU A 53 -7.48 -5.87 16.26
N VAL A 54 -8.04 -6.98 15.72
CA VAL A 54 -8.88 -7.91 16.50
C VAL A 54 -8.13 -8.40 17.76
N LYS A 55 -6.91 -8.93 17.59
CA LYS A 55 -6.09 -9.39 18.72
C LYS A 55 -5.74 -8.25 19.69
N HIS A 56 -5.51 -7.05 19.18
CA HIS A 56 -5.25 -5.87 20.01
C HIS A 56 -6.48 -5.50 20.83
N PHE A 57 -7.66 -5.45 20.24
CA PHE A 57 -8.92 -5.20 20.96
C PHE A 57 -9.15 -6.23 22.07
N GLU A 58 -8.99 -7.52 21.79
CA GLU A 58 -9.10 -8.59 22.79
C GLU A 58 -8.11 -8.40 23.95
N LYS A 59 -6.84 -8.12 23.63
CA LYS A 59 -5.81 -7.89 24.63
C LYS A 59 -6.10 -6.68 25.50
N GLN A 60 -6.54 -5.57 24.90
CA GLN A 60 -6.81 -4.32 25.61
C GLN A 60 -8.09 -4.43 26.47
N LYS A 61 -9.12 -5.11 25.97
CA LYS A 61 -10.32 -5.42 26.74
C LYS A 61 -9.99 -6.21 28.02
N ASN A 62 -9.11 -7.20 27.92
CA ASN A 62 -8.67 -7.99 29.09
C ASN A 62 -7.79 -7.17 30.04
N LYS A 63 -6.87 -6.36 29.50
CA LYS A 63 -5.97 -5.51 30.29
C LYS A 63 -6.73 -4.46 31.10
N HIS A 64 -7.76 -3.85 30.52
CA HIS A 64 -8.52 -2.76 31.12
C HIS A 64 -9.85 -3.22 31.74
N SER A 65 -9.95 -4.48 32.19
CA SER A 65 -11.16 -5.03 32.82
C SER A 65 -11.63 -4.25 34.06
N ASN A 66 -10.71 -3.56 34.73
CA ASN A 66 -10.98 -2.84 35.98
C ASN A 66 -11.33 -1.36 35.77
N ASN A 67 -11.12 -0.80 34.56
CA ASN A 67 -11.45 0.58 34.23
C ASN A 67 -12.68 0.61 33.30
N ILE A 68 -13.84 0.86 33.90
CA ILE A 68 -15.14 0.82 33.22
C ILE A 68 -15.20 1.86 32.09
N GLU A 69 -14.70 3.07 32.31
CA GLU A 69 -14.75 4.15 31.32
C GLU A 69 -13.91 3.83 30.09
N PHE A 70 -12.67 3.37 30.30
CA PHE A 70 -11.79 2.99 29.21
C PHE A 70 -12.29 1.72 28.49
N GLN A 71 -12.85 0.77 29.23
CA GLN A 71 -13.46 -0.42 28.63
C GLN A 71 -14.65 -0.05 27.73
N ASN A 72 -15.51 0.87 28.15
CA ASN A 72 -16.62 1.36 27.34
C ASN A 72 -16.10 2.03 26.04
N ALA A 73 -15.03 2.83 26.14
CA ALA A 73 -14.40 3.43 24.97
C ALA A 73 -13.84 2.36 24.01
N ILE A 74 -13.18 1.32 24.52
CA ILE A 74 -12.71 0.18 23.72
C ILE A 74 -13.88 -0.53 23.04
N LEU A 75 -14.98 -0.79 23.74
CA LEU A 75 -16.15 -1.46 23.18
C LEU A 75 -16.80 -0.63 22.06
N MET A 76 -16.91 0.69 22.24
CA MET A 76 -17.40 1.58 21.19
C MET A 76 -16.48 1.59 19.97
N ALA A 77 -15.16 1.64 20.19
CA ALA A 77 -14.18 1.55 19.11
C ALA A 77 -14.23 0.19 18.40
N TRP A 78 -14.42 -0.91 19.13
CA TRP A 78 -14.59 -2.24 18.56
C TRP A 78 -15.87 -2.29 17.73
N HIS A 79 -17.01 -1.81 18.24
CA HIS A 79 -18.26 -1.77 17.47
C HIS A 79 -18.11 -1.00 16.15
N ALA A 80 -17.37 0.12 16.16
CA ALA A 80 -17.06 0.86 14.93
C ALA A 80 -16.17 0.03 13.99
N PHE A 81 -15.12 -0.61 14.50
CA PHE A 81 -14.25 -1.48 13.72
C PHE A 81 -15.02 -2.65 13.10
N ASP A 82 -15.86 -3.33 13.89
CA ASP A 82 -16.63 -4.50 13.48
C ASP A 82 -17.57 -4.17 12.31
N LYS A 83 -18.22 -3.00 12.36
CA LYS A 83 -19.02 -2.48 11.25
C LYS A 83 -18.25 -2.47 9.92
N TYR A 84 -17.02 -1.97 9.91
CA TYR A 84 -16.20 -1.91 8.69
C TYR A 84 -15.57 -3.24 8.34
N TYR A 85 -15.22 -4.05 9.33
CA TYR A 85 -14.68 -5.39 9.12
C TYR A 85 -15.73 -6.29 8.45
N LEU A 86 -17.00 -6.21 8.84
CA LEU A 86 -18.11 -6.94 8.22
C LEU A 86 -18.33 -6.58 6.75
N LEU A 87 -18.03 -5.34 6.33
CA LEU A 87 -18.09 -4.96 4.91
C LEU A 87 -17.06 -5.73 4.06
N THR A 88 -15.98 -6.24 4.68
CA THR A 88 -15.02 -7.09 3.96
C THR A 88 -15.58 -8.47 3.62
N ASP A 89 -16.71 -8.88 4.19
CA ASP A 89 -17.40 -10.11 3.83
C ASP A 89 -18.28 -9.96 2.58
N GLU A 90 -18.59 -8.72 2.15
CA GLU A 90 -19.36 -8.45 0.91
C GLU A 90 -18.58 -8.90 -0.33
N VAL A 91 -17.27 -8.59 -0.35
CA VAL A 91 -16.36 -9.00 -1.41
C VAL A 91 -15.23 -9.81 -0.77
N PRO A 92 -15.07 -11.10 -1.09
CA PRO A 92 -14.11 -11.97 -0.41
C PRO A 92 -12.64 -11.68 -0.78
N ALA A 93 -12.32 -10.47 -1.26
CA ALA A 93 -10.98 -10.03 -1.65
C ALA A 93 -10.00 -10.09 -0.49
N TYR A 94 -10.41 -9.73 0.74
CA TYR A 94 -9.54 -9.82 1.91
C TYR A 94 -9.17 -11.28 2.23
N ALA A 95 -10.17 -12.16 2.24
CA ALA A 95 -9.95 -13.59 2.45
C ALA A 95 -9.13 -14.22 1.32
N ALA A 96 -9.35 -13.82 0.07
CA ALA A 96 -8.56 -14.26 -1.08
C ALA A 96 -7.10 -13.85 -0.94
N ALA A 97 -6.83 -12.60 -0.56
CA ALA A 97 -5.47 -12.11 -0.35
C ALA A 97 -4.75 -12.93 0.74
N LEU A 98 -5.44 -13.35 1.81
CA LEU A 98 -4.87 -14.21 2.84
C LEU A 98 -4.58 -15.64 2.34
N LEU A 99 -5.48 -16.22 1.56
CA LEU A 99 -5.32 -17.57 1.00
C LEU A 99 -4.22 -17.62 -0.06
N LEU A 100 -4.13 -16.60 -0.90
CA LEU A 100 -3.14 -16.48 -1.97
C LEU A 100 -1.77 -16.03 -1.44
N HIS A 101 -1.67 -15.63 -0.17
CA HIS A 101 -0.39 -15.31 0.46
C HIS A 101 0.37 -16.60 0.80
N PRO A 102 1.57 -16.85 0.21
CA PRO A 102 2.28 -18.12 0.33
C PRO A 102 2.65 -18.51 1.78
N SER A 103 2.96 -17.55 2.64
CA SER A 103 3.26 -17.77 4.07
C SER A 103 2.03 -17.89 4.99
N ARG A 104 0.80 -17.84 4.45
CA ARG A 104 -0.43 -17.88 5.26
C ARG A 104 -1.31 -19.04 4.86
N ARG A 105 -1.81 -19.01 3.61
CA ARG A 105 -2.70 -20.02 3.01
C ARG A 105 -3.89 -20.37 3.92
N LYS A 106 -4.49 -21.54 3.74
CA LYS A 106 -5.62 -22.01 4.57
C LYS A 106 -5.25 -22.13 6.05
N ARG A 107 -4.00 -22.49 6.36
CA ARG A 107 -3.53 -22.69 7.73
C ARG A 107 -3.71 -21.44 8.59
N TYR A 108 -3.42 -20.26 8.04
CA TYR A 108 -3.58 -18.99 8.74
C TYR A 108 -5.02 -18.72 9.14
N ILE A 109 -5.96 -18.79 8.19
CA ILE A 109 -7.38 -18.55 8.50
C ILE A 109 -7.95 -19.66 9.40
N GLY A 110 -7.47 -20.90 9.27
CA GLY A 110 -7.89 -22.00 10.13
C GLY A 110 -7.50 -21.83 11.60
N VAL A 111 -6.39 -21.13 11.88
CA VAL A 111 -5.91 -20.86 13.25
C VAL A 111 -6.49 -19.55 13.80
N ASN A 112 -6.59 -18.52 12.96
CA ASN A 112 -6.89 -17.16 13.42
C ASN A 112 -8.37 -16.78 13.31
N TRP A 113 -9.16 -17.47 12.47
CA TRP A 113 -10.57 -17.13 12.24
C TRP A 113 -11.52 -18.16 12.86
N ASN A 114 -12.78 -17.74 13.04
CA ASN A 114 -13.84 -18.66 13.43
C ASN A 114 -14.07 -19.69 12.32
N LYS A 115 -14.24 -20.96 12.71
CA LYS A 115 -14.54 -22.08 11.80
C LYS A 115 -15.73 -21.78 10.89
N ALA A 116 -16.76 -21.12 11.40
CA ALA A 116 -17.94 -20.75 10.61
C ALA A 116 -17.61 -19.81 9.44
N TRP A 117 -16.71 -18.84 9.65
CA TRP A 117 -16.27 -17.90 8.62
C TRP A 117 -15.42 -18.60 7.56
N VAL A 118 -14.52 -19.48 7.99
CA VAL A 118 -13.69 -20.30 7.08
C VAL A 118 -14.57 -21.17 6.19
N THR A 119 -15.58 -21.85 6.75
CA THR A 119 -16.51 -22.68 5.97
C THR A 119 -17.38 -21.88 5.01
N ALA A 120 -17.67 -20.61 5.32
CA ALA A 120 -18.47 -19.74 4.47
C ALA A 120 -17.66 -19.13 3.30
N VAL A 121 -16.37 -18.86 3.49
CA VAL A 121 -15.57 -18.11 2.51
C VAL A 121 -14.86 -18.99 1.48
N LEU A 122 -14.44 -20.20 1.87
CA LEU A 122 -13.78 -21.15 0.96
C LEU A 122 -14.58 -21.48 -0.30
N PRO A 123 -15.88 -21.85 -0.23
CA PRO A 123 -16.66 -22.16 -1.44
C PRO A 123 -16.88 -20.92 -2.33
N LYS A 124 -17.03 -19.72 -1.74
CA LYS A 124 -17.17 -18.48 -2.52
C LYS A 124 -15.93 -18.20 -3.37
N LEU A 125 -14.74 -18.39 -2.78
CA LEU A 125 -13.48 -18.15 -3.47
C LEU A 125 -13.13 -19.24 -4.47
N GLN A 126 -13.46 -20.49 -4.17
CA GLN A 126 -13.38 -21.56 -5.14
C GLN A 126 -14.29 -21.30 -6.35
N GLY A 127 -15.53 -20.85 -6.13
CA GLY A 127 -16.43 -20.47 -7.22
C GLY A 127 -15.88 -19.31 -8.07
N LEU A 128 -15.28 -18.29 -7.43
CA LEU A 128 -14.62 -17.19 -8.14
C LEU A 128 -13.46 -17.67 -9.01
N TRP A 129 -12.63 -18.58 -8.49
CA TRP A 129 -11.55 -19.21 -9.23
C TRP A 129 -12.08 -19.98 -10.44
N GLU A 130 -13.07 -20.85 -10.24
CA GLU A 130 -13.67 -21.69 -11.27
C GLU A 130 -14.34 -20.86 -12.38
N GLU A 131 -15.02 -19.77 -12.02
CA GLU A 131 -15.73 -18.92 -12.97
C GLU A 131 -14.79 -18.08 -13.85
N ARG A 132 -13.73 -17.50 -13.25
CA ARG A 132 -12.95 -16.43 -13.89
C ARG A 132 -11.57 -16.86 -14.35
N TYR A 133 -10.95 -17.82 -13.67
CA TYR A 133 -9.52 -18.10 -13.82
C TYR A 133 -9.23 -19.54 -14.26
N ALA A 134 -10.08 -20.50 -13.91
CA ALA A 134 -9.85 -21.90 -14.25
C ALA A 134 -9.80 -22.17 -15.77
N THR A 135 -10.46 -21.36 -16.60
CA THR A 135 -10.40 -21.48 -18.07
C THR A 135 -9.69 -20.31 -18.74
N ALA A 136 -9.05 -19.42 -17.97
CA ALA A 136 -8.29 -18.34 -18.55
C ALA A 136 -7.13 -18.93 -19.37
N GLU A 137 -6.98 -18.46 -20.61
CA GLU A 137 -5.77 -18.73 -21.39
C GLU A 137 -4.62 -18.12 -20.59
N ALA A 138 -3.79 -18.98 -20.00
CA ALA A 138 -2.61 -18.51 -19.32
C ALA A 138 -1.72 -17.86 -20.37
N ASP A 139 -1.42 -16.57 -20.20
CA ASP A 139 -0.33 -15.92 -20.91
C ASP A 139 0.94 -16.71 -20.55
N HIS A 140 1.25 -17.71 -21.37
CA HIS A 140 2.61 -18.18 -21.49
C HIS A 140 3.39 -16.93 -21.83
N ILE A 141 4.20 -16.46 -20.89
CA ILE A 141 5.31 -15.56 -21.18
C ILE A 141 6.23 -16.41 -22.05
N SER A 142 5.89 -16.51 -23.33
CA SER A 142 6.82 -16.85 -24.38
C SER A 142 7.86 -15.75 -24.26
N ASP A 143 8.97 -16.07 -23.61
CA ASP A 143 10.18 -15.28 -23.71
C ASP A 143 10.42 -15.20 -25.21
N SER A 144 10.09 -14.06 -25.82
CA SER A 144 10.49 -13.77 -27.19
C SER A 144 11.98 -13.44 -27.15
N SER A 145 12.79 -14.41 -26.74
CA SER A 145 14.16 -14.52 -27.19
C SER A 145 14.11 -15.07 -28.61
N GLU A 146 14.80 -14.40 -29.51
CA GLU A 146 14.96 -14.75 -30.92
C GLU A 146 15.19 -16.26 -31.16
N PRO A 147 14.74 -16.80 -32.32
CA PRO A 147 14.73 -18.23 -32.57
C PRO A 147 16.16 -18.73 -32.74
N THR A 148 16.63 -19.58 -31.83
CA THR A 148 17.83 -20.37 -32.10
C THR A 148 17.55 -21.83 -31.75
N GLN A 149 17.35 -22.60 -32.82
CA GLN A 149 17.19 -24.06 -32.92
C GLN A 149 15.80 -24.64 -32.59
N GLU A 150 15.29 -25.42 -33.56
CA GLU A 150 14.25 -26.43 -33.29
C GLU A 150 14.79 -27.36 -32.18
N PRO A 151 13.97 -27.71 -31.18
CA PRO A 151 14.41 -28.55 -30.07
C PRO A 151 14.97 -29.88 -30.61
N ASP A 152 16.18 -30.24 -30.18
CA ASP A 152 16.85 -31.49 -30.59
C ASP A 152 16.16 -32.69 -29.91
N GLU A 153 16.39 -33.92 -30.42
CA GLU A 153 15.83 -35.14 -29.82
C GLU A 153 16.17 -35.27 -28.33
N TYR A 154 17.32 -34.72 -27.91
CA TYR A 154 17.70 -34.66 -26.50
C TYR A 154 16.77 -33.76 -25.66
N ASP A 155 16.39 -32.58 -26.17
CA ASP A 155 15.52 -31.63 -25.45
C ASP A 155 14.10 -32.18 -25.31
N ILE A 156 13.63 -32.89 -26.34
CA ILE A 156 12.32 -33.57 -26.33
C ILE A 156 12.34 -34.72 -25.30
N LEU A 157 13.40 -35.52 -25.29
CA LEU A 157 13.55 -36.59 -24.31
C LEU A 157 13.73 -36.06 -22.88
N GLU A 158 14.42 -34.94 -22.68
CA GLU A 158 14.56 -34.28 -21.38
C GLU A 158 13.20 -33.76 -20.89
N GLN A 159 12.39 -33.18 -21.78
CA GLN A 159 11.02 -32.76 -21.48
C GLN A 159 10.09 -33.96 -21.16
N ASP A 160 10.23 -35.07 -21.89
CA ASP A 160 9.47 -36.32 -21.63
C ASP A 160 9.91 -37.02 -20.33
N LEU A 161 11.17 -36.86 -19.93
CA LEU A 161 11.72 -37.36 -18.67
C LEU A 161 11.44 -36.42 -17.49
N ASP A 162 10.97 -35.19 -17.74
CA ASP A 162 10.62 -34.24 -16.69
C ASP A 162 9.37 -34.73 -15.94
N VAL A 163 9.62 -35.32 -14.77
CA VAL A 163 8.59 -35.87 -13.89
C VAL A 163 7.83 -34.76 -13.15
N VAL A 164 8.27 -33.51 -13.27
CA VAL A 164 7.62 -32.35 -12.63
C VAL A 164 6.39 -31.98 -13.46
N GLN A 165 5.24 -32.56 -13.09
CA GLN A 165 3.94 -32.16 -13.66
C GLN A 165 3.76 -30.63 -13.62
N THR A 166 3.84 -30.02 -14.80
CA THR A 166 3.69 -28.57 -15.05
C THR A 166 2.25 -28.10 -14.83
N SER A 167 1.31 -29.01 -14.56
CA SER A 167 -0.12 -28.73 -14.40
C SER A 167 -0.60 -28.77 -12.94
N ALA A 168 0.25 -28.41 -11.97
CA ALA A 168 -0.14 -28.27 -10.56
C ALA A 168 -0.97 -27.02 -10.26
N ASP A 169 -1.60 -26.43 -11.28
CA ASP A 169 -2.44 -25.23 -11.20
C ASP A 169 -3.82 -25.56 -10.65
N ASN A 170 -3.83 -26.29 -9.54
CA ASN A 170 -4.99 -26.73 -8.80
C ASN A 170 -5.10 -25.87 -7.55
N TRP A 171 -6.11 -25.00 -7.53
CA TRP A 171 -6.52 -24.16 -6.40
C TRP A 171 -6.45 -24.90 -5.06
N ALA A 172 -7.02 -26.11 -5.00
CA ALA A 172 -7.04 -26.91 -3.77
C ALA A 172 -5.63 -27.33 -3.34
N SER A 173 -4.77 -27.71 -4.27
CA SER A 173 -3.40 -28.12 -3.97
C SER A 173 -2.59 -26.97 -3.38
N PHE A 174 -2.70 -25.77 -3.93
CA PHE A 174 -1.97 -24.61 -3.41
C PHE A 174 -2.47 -24.19 -2.02
N ILE A 175 -3.79 -24.18 -1.81
CA ILE A 175 -4.39 -23.67 -0.58
C ILE A 175 -4.19 -24.61 0.62
N GLU A 176 -4.25 -25.92 0.37
CA GLU A 176 -4.01 -26.94 1.42
C GLU A 176 -2.52 -27.14 1.71
N ALA A 177 -1.63 -26.72 0.81
CA ALA A 177 -0.20 -26.85 1.03
C ALA A 177 0.28 -26.01 2.22
N ASP A 178 1.30 -26.52 2.93
CA ASP A 178 1.85 -25.82 4.09
C ASP A 178 2.40 -24.43 3.73
N PRO A 179 2.31 -23.45 4.64
CA PRO A 179 2.89 -22.14 4.43
C PRO A 179 4.36 -22.19 4.04
N THR A 180 4.72 -21.40 3.04
CA THR A 180 6.11 -21.27 2.57
C THR A 180 6.70 -19.95 3.05
N GLU A 181 7.94 -20.01 3.51
CA GLU A 181 8.70 -18.80 3.79
C GLU A 181 9.01 -18.10 2.47
N ILE A 182 8.64 -16.82 2.39
CA ILE A 182 8.85 -16.00 1.21
C ILE A 182 10.12 -15.20 1.42
N SER A 183 11.03 -15.24 0.44
CA SER A 183 12.25 -14.44 0.44
C SER A 183 12.05 -12.99 -0.01
N THR A 184 10.92 -12.69 -0.67
CA THR A 184 10.54 -11.34 -1.13
C THR A 184 9.88 -10.51 -0.05
N LYS A 185 9.79 -9.19 -0.26
CA LYS A 185 9.16 -8.28 0.70
C LYS A 185 7.64 -8.40 0.69
N THR A 186 7.06 -8.72 -0.47
CA THR A 186 5.61 -8.85 -0.65
C THR A 186 5.23 -10.16 -1.33
N ALA A 187 4.00 -10.63 -1.06
CA ALA A 187 3.43 -11.79 -1.74
C ALA A 187 3.21 -11.51 -3.24
N LEU A 188 2.92 -10.27 -3.63
CA LEU A 188 2.77 -9.89 -5.03
C LEU A 188 4.09 -10.09 -5.80
N GLU A 189 5.22 -9.65 -5.24
CA GLU A 189 6.54 -9.88 -5.83
C GLU A 189 6.85 -11.38 -5.99
N TRP A 190 6.41 -12.21 -5.04
CA TRP A 190 6.59 -13.65 -5.10
C TRP A 190 5.82 -14.26 -6.29
N TRP A 191 4.56 -13.86 -6.50
CA TRP A 191 3.75 -14.29 -7.64
C TRP A 191 4.26 -13.76 -8.99
N CYS A 192 4.99 -12.65 -8.99
CA CYS A 192 5.63 -12.11 -10.19
C CYS A 192 6.92 -12.84 -10.60
N GLN A 193 7.46 -13.76 -9.78
CA GLN A 193 8.64 -14.54 -10.15
C GLN A 193 8.33 -15.51 -11.29
N LYS A 194 9.23 -15.58 -12.29
CA LYS A 194 9.11 -16.49 -13.45
C LYS A 194 8.83 -17.95 -13.01
N GLN A 195 9.52 -18.43 -11.98
CA GLN A 195 9.34 -19.78 -11.45
C GLN A 195 7.92 -20.06 -10.96
N GLN A 196 7.29 -19.08 -10.28
CA GLN A 196 5.95 -19.26 -9.73
C GLN A 196 4.89 -19.16 -10.81
N ARG A 197 5.07 -18.24 -11.77
CA ARG A 197 4.19 -18.15 -12.95
C ARG A 197 4.24 -19.41 -13.81
N ALA A 198 5.41 -20.01 -13.97
CA ALA A 198 5.55 -21.28 -14.69
C ALA A 198 4.88 -22.45 -13.95
N ARG A 199 4.98 -22.48 -12.62
CA ARG A 199 4.38 -23.55 -11.78
C ARG A 199 2.87 -23.40 -11.61
N TYR A 200 2.37 -22.17 -11.59
CA TYR A 200 0.99 -21.80 -11.27
C TYR A 200 0.48 -20.75 -12.26
N PRO A 201 0.33 -21.09 -13.55
CA PRO A 201 0.01 -20.13 -14.59
C PRO A 201 -1.28 -19.35 -14.32
N ARG A 202 -2.43 -20.01 -14.13
CA ARG A 202 -3.71 -19.33 -13.91
C ARG A 202 -3.84 -18.81 -12.49
N LEU A 203 -3.31 -19.52 -11.48
CA LEU A 203 -3.38 -19.08 -10.09
C LEU A 203 -2.55 -17.83 -9.83
N SER A 204 -1.43 -17.67 -10.56
CA SER A 204 -0.65 -16.43 -10.50
C SER A 204 -1.42 -15.23 -11.04
N LEU A 205 -2.27 -15.40 -12.07
CA LEU A 205 -3.15 -14.32 -12.58
C LEU A 205 -4.12 -13.85 -11.50
N MET A 206 -4.86 -14.79 -10.89
CA MET A 206 -5.77 -14.47 -9.78
C MET A 206 -5.04 -13.79 -8.62
N ALA A 207 -3.85 -14.29 -8.26
CA ALA A 207 -3.05 -13.71 -7.19
C ALA A 207 -2.60 -12.28 -7.50
N ILE A 208 -2.16 -12.01 -8.73
CA ILE A 208 -1.74 -10.67 -9.16
C ILE A 208 -2.93 -9.72 -9.16
N ASP A 209 -4.07 -10.13 -9.73
CA ASP A 209 -5.27 -9.32 -9.78
C ASP A 209 -5.73 -8.90 -8.38
N ILE A 210 -5.79 -9.86 -7.45
CA ILE A 210 -6.30 -9.60 -6.09
C ILE A 210 -5.27 -8.86 -5.23
N LEU A 211 -4.00 -9.25 -5.27
CA LEU A 211 -2.95 -8.65 -4.43
C LEU A 211 -2.48 -7.28 -4.93
N SER A 212 -2.78 -6.92 -6.18
CA SER A 212 -2.51 -5.58 -6.71
C SER A 212 -3.55 -4.55 -6.29
N VAL A 213 -4.73 -4.97 -5.82
CA VAL A 213 -5.75 -4.06 -5.29
C VAL A 213 -5.20 -3.38 -4.03
N PRO A 214 -5.10 -2.05 -4.00
CA PRO A 214 -4.66 -1.35 -2.80
C PRO A 214 -5.71 -1.51 -1.70
N ALA A 215 -5.25 -1.82 -0.49
CA ALA A 215 -6.14 -1.99 0.66
C ALA A 215 -6.83 -0.69 1.11
N MET A 216 -6.36 0.48 0.65
CA MET A 216 -6.87 1.79 1.05
C MET A 216 -6.79 2.81 -0.09
N SER A 217 -7.75 3.72 -0.15
CA SER A 217 -7.78 4.87 -1.07
C SER A 217 -6.75 5.96 -0.74
N ALA A 218 -5.96 5.82 0.33
CA ALA A 218 -5.05 6.86 0.82
C ALA A 218 -4.01 7.32 -0.22
N GLU A 219 -3.54 6.42 -1.09
CA GLU A 219 -2.65 6.79 -2.20
C GLU A 219 -3.37 7.70 -3.20
N ALA A 220 -4.63 7.39 -3.57
CA ALA A 220 -5.43 8.26 -4.42
C ALA A 220 -5.73 9.60 -3.74
N GLU A 221 -6.10 9.59 -2.45
CA GLU A 221 -6.33 10.80 -1.66
C GLU A 221 -5.07 11.67 -1.53
N ARG A 222 -3.90 11.05 -1.43
CA ARG A 222 -2.60 11.74 -1.43
C ARG A 222 -2.35 12.44 -2.77
N VAL A 223 -2.68 11.78 -3.89
CA VAL A 223 -2.61 12.38 -5.22
C VAL A 223 -3.57 13.56 -5.31
N PHE A 224 -4.84 13.42 -4.92
CA PHE A 224 -5.81 14.51 -4.94
C PHE A 224 -5.44 15.69 -4.02
N SER A 225 -4.91 15.39 -2.83
CA SER A 225 -4.39 16.42 -1.91
C SER A 225 -3.16 17.13 -2.47
N GLY A 226 -2.33 16.42 -3.25
CA GLY A 226 -1.22 16.98 -4.02
C GLY A 226 -1.69 17.86 -5.18
N ALA A 227 -2.72 17.42 -5.90
CA ALA A 227 -3.32 18.15 -7.02
C ALA A 227 -3.90 19.49 -6.56
N ARG A 228 -4.53 19.56 -5.38
CA ARG A 228 -5.01 20.81 -4.78
C ARG A 228 -3.92 21.88 -4.63
N ARG A 229 -2.67 21.49 -4.35
CA ARG A 229 -1.55 22.45 -4.26
C ARG A 229 -1.10 22.97 -5.62
N GLN A 230 -1.38 22.23 -6.69
CA GLN A 230 -1.05 22.60 -8.08
C GLN A 230 -2.13 23.47 -8.74
N ILE A 231 -3.34 23.49 -8.18
CA ILE A 231 -4.43 24.38 -8.58
C ILE A 231 -4.58 25.45 -7.49
N PRO A 232 -3.69 26.47 -7.43
CA PRO A 232 -3.93 27.62 -6.57
C PRO A 232 -5.25 28.29 -6.99
N TRP A 233 -5.92 28.95 -6.05
CA TRP A 233 -7.22 29.60 -6.29
C TRP A 233 -7.23 30.58 -7.48
N SER A 234 -6.07 31.11 -7.87
CA SER A 234 -5.87 31.99 -9.02
C SER A 234 -5.74 31.27 -10.38
N ARG A 235 -5.54 29.94 -10.40
CA ARG A 235 -5.48 29.08 -11.60
C ARG A 235 -6.72 28.19 -11.74
N ALA A 236 -7.88 28.65 -11.26
CA ALA A 236 -9.13 27.90 -11.22
C ALA A 236 -9.77 27.60 -12.60
N ASN A 237 -9.11 27.92 -13.72
CA ASN A 237 -9.61 27.67 -15.07
C ASN A 237 -8.94 26.47 -15.77
N LEU A 238 -8.25 25.60 -15.02
CA LEU A 238 -7.77 24.33 -15.54
C LEU A 238 -8.94 23.34 -15.61
N GLY A 239 -9.24 22.83 -16.80
CA GLY A 239 -10.23 21.78 -16.98
C GLY A 239 -9.79 20.46 -16.33
N SER A 240 -10.74 19.59 -16.00
CA SER A 240 -10.48 18.28 -15.37
C SER A 240 -9.52 17.42 -16.17
N GLY A 241 -9.65 17.40 -17.50
CA GLY A 241 -8.75 16.64 -18.39
C GLY A 241 -7.30 17.12 -18.35
N THR A 242 -7.06 18.43 -18.22
CA THR A 242 -5.70 18.98 -18.08
C THR A 242 -5.09 18.60 -16.73
N VAL A 243 -5.87 18.66 -15.65
CA VAL A 243 -5.43 18.24 -14.30
C VAL A 243 -5.08 16.75 -14.29
N GLU A 244 -5.90 15.91 -14.92
CA GLU A 244 -5.65 14.48 -15.05
C GLU A 244 -4.35 14.18 -15.79
N GLN A 245 -4.12 14.83 -16.95
CA GLN A 245 -2.89 14.66 -17.72
C GLN A 245 -1.65 15.10 -16.94
N MET A 246 -1.74 16.20 -16.19
CA MET A 246 -0.65 16.68 -15.35
C MET A 246 -0.29 15.70 -14.23
N GLU A 247 -1.28 15.15 -13.52
CA GLU A 247 -1.01 14.16 -12.46
C GLU A 247 -0.45 12.85 -13.02
N ARG A 248 -0.93 12.40 -14.18
CA ARG A 248 -0.37 11.22 -14.89
C ARG A 248 1.08 11.45 -15.27
N LEU A 249 1.39 12.58 -15.92
CA LEU A 249 2.75 12.91 -16.34
C LEU A 249 3.70 13.01 -15.15
N LYS A 250 3.25 13.63 -14.06
CA LYS A 250 4.01 13.72 -12.81
C LYS A 250 4.28 12.35 -12.20
N HIS A 251 3.29 11.46 -12.21
CA HIS A 251 3.47 10.08 -11.73
C HIS A 251 4.51 9.33 -12.59
N TRP A 252 4.41 9.44 -13.92
CA TRP A 252 5.36 8.83 -14.86
C TRP A 252 6.78 9.37 -14.71
N LEU A 253 6.94 10.70 -14.53
CA LEU A 253 8.22 11.33 -14.27
C LEU A 253 8.83 10.82 -12.96
N LYS A 254 8.04 10.75 -11.89
CA LYS A 254 8.51 10.26 -10.57
C LYS A 254 8.96 8.80 -10.62
N ASN A 255 8.32 7.98 -11.45
CA ASN A 255 8.65 6.56 -11.58
C ASN A 255 9.69 6.27 -12.68
N GLY A 256 10.24 7.30 -13.35
CA GLY A 256 11.26 7.14 -14.40
C GLY A 256 10.75 6.51 -15.69
N TRP A 257 9.43 6.48 -15.91
CA TRP A 257 8.86 5.86 -17.13
C TRP A 257 9.10 6.70 -18.38
N LEU A 258 9.30 8.02 -18.23
CA LEU A 258 9.64 8.91 -19.34
C LEU A 258 11.05 8.65 -19.88
N ASP A 259 11.98 8.23 -19.01
CA ASP A 259 13.34 7.86 -19.40
C ASP A 259 13.34 6.52 -20.18
N GLN A 260 12.47 5.59 -19.79
CA GLN A 260 12.28 4.31 -20.48
C GLN A 260 11.62 4.46 -21.86
N LEU A 261 10.76 5.46 -22.03
CA LEU A 261 10.08 5.75 -23.30
C LEU A 261 10.93 6.62 -24.25
N ASN A 262 12.15 6.98 -23.87
CA ASN A 262 13.07 7.84 -24.64
C ASN A 262 12.40 9.15 -25.10
N ILE A 263 11.47 9.67 -24.30
CA ILE A 263 10.80 10.94 -24.59
C ILE A 263 11.75 12.03 -24.13
N ALA A 264 12.51 12.59 -25.07
CA ALA A 264 13.28 13.81 -24.83
C ALA A 264 12.30 14.91 -24.41
N LEU A 265 12.26 15.24 -23.12
CA LEU A 265 11.64 16.47 -22.67
C LEU A 265 12.31 17.61 -23.45
N PRO A 266 11.56 18.61 -23.95
CA PRO A 266 12.16 19.73 -24.66
C PRO A 266 13.23 20.33 -23.76
N GLY A 267 14.50 20.12 -24.15
CA GLY A 267 15.62 20.81 -23.54
C GLY A 267 15.28 22.29 -23.55
N GLU A 268 15.56 22.97 -22.44
CA GLU A 268 15.44 24.42 -22.35
C GLU A 268 15.99 25.01 -23.64
N ARG A 269 15.07 25.60 -24.42
CA ARG A 269 15.40 26.19 -25.71
C ARG A 269 16.21 27.43 -25.36
N GLY A 270 17.51 27.26 -25.18
CA GLY A 270 18.47 28.34 -25.10
C GLY A 270 18.31 29.15 -26.36
N GLY A 271 17.68 30.32 -26.22
CA GLY A 271 17.68 31.32 -27.27
C GLY A 271 19.14 31.67 -27.55
N GLN A 272 19.57 31.49 -28.79
CA GLN A 272 20.68 32.27 -29.31
C GLN A 272 20.18 33.71 -29.42
N GLU A 273 20.37 34.49 -28.35
CA GLU A 273 20.42 35.94 -28.46
C GLU A 273 21.78 36.31 -29.04
N ALA A 274 21.76 36.93 -30.22
CA ALA A 274 22.86 37.77 -30.68
C ALA A 274 22.97 38.96 -29.72
N GLU A 275 24.21 39.27 -29.37
CA GLU A 275 24.64 40.23 -28.36
C GLU A 275 24.01 41.63 -28.50
N GLY A 276 23.62 42.21 -27.36
CA GLY A 276 23.20 43.60 -27.24
C GLY A 276 22.71 43.98 -25.84
N GLU A 277 23.64 44.06 -24.88
CA GLU A 277 23.57 44.81 -23.60
C GLU A 277 22.43 44.51 -22.60
N SER A 278 22.77 43.79 -21.53
CA SER A 278 22.67 44.19 -20.10
C SER A 278 22.33 43.00 -19.17
N GLY A 279 23.01 42.93 -18.02
CA GLY A 279 22.47 42.26 -16.83
C GLY A 279 23.03 40.89 -16.44
N THR A 280 24.16 40.93 -15.73
CA THR A 280 24.48 40.07 -14.56
C THR A 280 24.31 38.54 -14.65
N ARG A 281 25.45 37.91 -14.95
CA ARG A 281 25.88 36.52 -14.70
C ARG A 281 25.31 35.86 -13.42
N TRP A 282 24.61 34.74 -13.58
CA TRP A 282 24.50 33.68 -12.58
C TRP A 282 24.84 32.34 -13.22
N GLY A 283 26.07 31.88 -12.99
CA GLY A 283 26.47 30.49 -13.22
C GLY A 283 26.68 29.82 -11.87
N GLY A 284 26.00 28.71 -11.61
CA GLY A 284 26.26 27.87 -10.43
C GLY A 284 25.11 26.95 -10.03
N SER A 285 25.23 25.67 -10.41
CA SER A 285 24.73 24.46 -9.71
C SER A 285 23.27 24.43 -9.24
N MET A 286 22.38 23.86 -10.07
CA MET A 286 21.02 23.50 -9.68
C MET A 286 20.91 22.07 -9.08
N ALA A 287 22.03 21.50 -8.64
CA ALA A 287 22.07 20.19 -7.96
C ALA A 287 22.20 20.29 -6.43
N SER A 288 22.34 21.48 -5.86
CA SER A 288 22.52 21.67 -4.41
C SER A 288 21.27 22.23 -3.67
N CYS A 289 20.26 22.72 -4.38
CA CYS A 289 19.13 23.42 -3.73
C CYS A 289 18.01 22.51 -3.17
N ALA A 290 18.10 21.19 -3.31
CA ALA A 290 17.13 20.29 -2.69
C ALA A 290 17.44 19.99 -1.20
N SER A 291 18.59 20.44 -0.68
CA SER A 291 19.05 20.08 0.66
C SER A 291 19.30 21.27 1.60
N GLN A 292 19.08 22.52 1.15
CA GLN A 292 19.33 23.73 1.97
C GLN A 292 18.10 24.64 2.16
N GLY A 293 16.93 24.25 1.68
CA GLY A 293 15.66 24.96 1.95
C GLY A 293 14.97 24.57 3.27
N PHE A 294 15.68 23.91 4.20
CA PHE A 294 15.07 23.35 5.41
C PHE A 294 15.54 23.99 6.74
N GLU A 295 16.52 24.91 6.74
CA GLU A 295 17.02 25.52 7.99
C GLU A 295 16.76 27.03 8.15
N ASP A 296 16.43 27.79 7.09
CA ASP A 296 16.20 29.25 7.21
C ASP A 296 14.73 29.68 7.36
N ALA A 297 13.79 28.73 7.50
CA ALA A 297 12.37 29.03 7.73
C ALA A 297 11.95 28.96 9.21
N LEU A 298 12.92 29.06 10.14
CA LEU A 298 12.70 29.01 11.60
C LEU A 298 13.02 30.31 12.35
N SER A 299 13.30 31.43 11.66
CA SER A 299 13.64 32.70 12.35
C SER A 299 12.74 33.91 12.08
N ASP A 300 11.70 33.83 11.25
CA ASP A 300 10.79 34.97 11.03
C ASP A 300 9.36 34.69 11.49
N THR A 301 9.17 34.81 12.81
CA THR A 301 7.89 35.21 13.41
C THR A 301 7.75 36.72 13.32
N SER A 302 6.97 37.23 12.36
CA SER A 302 6.14 38.41 12.57
C SER A 302 5.06 38.53 11.49
N LEU A 303 3.84 38.86 11.94
CA LEU A 303 2.64 39.21 11.17
C LEU A 303 1.71 38.06 10.75
N TRP A 304 0.70 37.92 11.62
CA TRP A 304 -0.62 37.24 11.51
C TRP A 304 -0.67 35.72 11.71
#